data_AF-A0A5H2Y322-F1
#
_entry.id   AF-A0A5H2Y322-F1
#
_cell.length_a   1.000
_cell.length_b   1.000
_cell.length_c   1.000
_cell.angle_alpha   90.00
_cell.angle_beta   90.00
_cell.angle_gamma   90.00
#
_symmetry.space_group_name_H-M   'P 1'
#
loop_
_entity.id
_entity.type
_entity.pdbx_description
1 polymer ?
#
loop_
_entity_poly.entity_id
_entity_poly.type
_entity_poly.pdbx_seq_one_letter_code
_entity_poly.pdbx_strand_id
1 'polypeptide(L)'
;MRSISPTHPLVLEAVHKVLSEQFSISEAAEQYALPKRTLYDAVRLAQAKPKQQSDKLKATKHLLEQHLKEIEQTLRGLQHS
;
A
#
# COMPACT_ATOMS: atom_id res chain seq x y z
N MET A 1 -22.04 17.39 -7.86
CA MET A 1 -20.89 16.85 -7.09
C MET A 1 -19.69 16.77 -8.03
N ARG A 2 -18.55 17.38 -7.68
CA ARG A 2 -17.34 17.32 -8.53
C ARG A 2 -16.82 15.88 -8.54
N SER A 3 -16.60 15.32 -9.72
CA SER A 3 -16.02 13.98 -9.88
C SER A 3 -14.55 14.03 -9.47
N ILE A 4 -14.24 13.45 -8.32
CA ILE A 4 -12.85 13.34 -7.83
C ILE A 4 -12.16 12.23 -8.66
N SER A 5 -10.96 12.53 -9.16
CA SER A 5 -10.17 11.57 -9.95
C SER A 5 -9.87 10.30 -9.14
N PRO A 6 -9.88 9.10 -9.75
CA PRO A 6 -9.46 7.87 -9.07
C PRO A 6 -7.99 7.88 -8.63
N THR A 7 -7.18 8.82 -9.13
CA THR A 7 -5.78 9.04 -8.69
C THR A 7 -5.64 10.09 -7.59
N HIS A 8 -6.75 10.67 -7.13
CA HIS A 8 -6.73 11.68 -6.07
C HIS A 8 -6.23 11.06 -4.74
N PRO A 9 -5.38 11.75 -3.96
CA PRO A 9 -4.81 11.21 -2.72
C PRO A 9 -5.85 10.62 -1.76
N LEU A 10 -6.97 11.33 -1.53
CA LEU A 10 -8.07 10.83 -0.68
C LEU A 10 -8.71 9.54 -1.20
N VAL A 11 -8.81 9.37 -2.52
CA VAL A 11 -9.34 8.13 -3.11
C VAL A 11 -8.34 7.00 -2.93
N LEU A 12 -7.05 7.26 -3.11
CA LEU A 12 -6.00 6.27 -2.90
C LEU A 12 -5.94 5.79 -1.44
N GLU A 13 -6.08 6.70 -0.48
CA GLU A 13 -6.12 6.36 0.94
C GLU A 13 -7.35 5.54 1.31
N ALA A 14 -8.54 5.96 0.85
CA ALA A 14 -9.78 5.21 1.05
C ALA A 14 -9.71 3.81 0.42
N VAL A 15 -9.17 3.68 -0.79
CA VAL A 15 -8.91 2.39 -1.43
C VAL A 15 -7.96 1.54 -0.59
N HIS A 16 -6.87 2.10 -0.09
CA HIS A 16 -5.91 1.38 0.74
C HIS A 16 -6.55 0.84 2.03
N LYS A 17 -7.39 1.64 2.71
CA LYS A 17 -8.12 1.21 3.91
C LYS A 17 -9.10 0.07 3.62
N VAL A 18 -9.78 0.12 2.47
CA VAL A 18 -10.67 -0.97 2.02
C VAL A 18 -9.87 -2.25 1.71
N LEU A 19 -8.75 -2.13 0.97
CA LEU A 19 -7.92 -3.29 0.63
C LEU A 19 -7.20 -3.91 1.83
N SER A 20 -7.01 -3.14 2.90
CA SER A 20 -6.43 -3.61 4.16
C SER A 20 -7.47 -4.14 5.15
N GLU A 21 -8.72 -4.33 4.71
CA GLU A 21 -9.84 -4.80 5.54
C GLU A 21 -10.14 -3.93 6.78
N GLN A 22 -9.66 -2.68 6.79
CA GLN A 22 -9.92 -1.74 7.90
C GLN A 22 -11.31 -1.11 7.79
N PHE A 23 -11.83 -0.96 6.56
CA PHE A 23 -13.16 -0.42 6.28
C PHE A 23 -13.84 -1.21 5.17
N SER A 24 -15.16 -1.32 5.21
CA SER A 24 -15.98 -1.64 4.05
C SER A 24 -15.98 -0.47 3.05
N ILE A 25 -16.36 -0.74 1.79
CA ILE A 25 -16.51 0.31 0.76
C ILE A 25 -17.50 1.40 1.20
N SER A 26 -18.57 1.03 1.92
CA SER A 26 -19.56 2.00 2.40
C SER A 26 -18.98 2.92 3.49
N GLU A 27 -18.28 2.35 4.48
CA GLU A 27 -17.66 3.11 5.57
C GLU A 27 -16.57 4.05 5.05
N ALA A 28 -15.73 3.58 4.13
CA ALA A 28 -14.70 4.40 3.52
C ALA A 28 -15.29 5.51 2.62
N ALA A 29 -16.41 5.26 1.92
CA ALA A 29 -17.09 6.30 1.16
C ALA A 29 -17.64 7.40 2.08
N GLU A 30 -18.15 7.03 3.25
CA GLU A 30 -18.70 7.97 4.24
C GLU A 30 -17.59 8.74 4.96
N GLN A 31 -16.55 8.07 5.47
CA GLN A 31 -15.42 8.72 6.17
C GLN A 31 -14.66 9.71 5.30
N TYR A 32 -14.46 9.39 4.01
CA TYR A 32 -13.69 10.22 3.10
C TYR A 32 -14.57 11.15 2.24
N ALA A 33 -15.89 11.19 2.49
CA ALA A 33 -16.87 11.97 1.72
C ALA A 33 -16.77 11.72 0.20
N LEU A 34 -16.59 10.46 -0.20
CA LEU A 34 -16.42 10.02 -1.58
C LEU A 34 -17.69 9.37 -2.13
N PRO A 35 -18.00 9.51 -3.44
CA PRO A 35 -19.06 8.73 -4.05
C PRO A 35 -18.76 7.23 -4.00
N LYS A 36 -19.71 6.41 -3.50
CA LYS A 36 -19.55 4.95 -3.40
C LYS A 36 -19.11 4.30 -4.72
N ARG A 37 -19.66 4.78 -5.85
CA ARG A 37 -19.31 4.29 -7.19
C ARG A 37 -17.84 4.57 -7.56
N THR A 38 -17.33 5.76 -7.25
CA THR A 38 -15.93 6.12 -7.48
C THR A 38 -15.00 5.22 -6.68
N LEU A 39 -15.32 4.97 -5.40
CA LEU A 39 -14.52 4.10 -4.56
C LEU A 39 -14.58 2.64 -5.01
N TYR A 40 -15.77 2.15 -5.39
CA TYR A 40 -15.95 0.81 -5.94
C TYR A 40 -15.10 0.59 -7.21
N ASP A 41 -15.16 1.51 -8.17
CA ASP A 41 -14.39 1.42 -9.41
C ASP A 41 -12.88 1.47 -9.14
N ALA A 42 -12.44 2.33 -8.21
CA ALA A 42 -11.04 2.44 -7.84
C ALA A 42 -10.50 1.19 -7.11
N VAL A 43 -11.29 0.60 -6.20
CA VAL A 43 -10.96 -0.68 -5.54
C VAL A 43 -10.88 -1.80 -6.56
N ARG A 44 -11.85 -1.89 -7.48
CA ARG A 44 -11.86 -2.89 -8.55
C ARG A 44 -10.63 -2.77 -9.46
N LEU A 45 -10.25 -1.55 -9.84
CA LEU A 45 -9.03 -1.29 -10.61
C LEU A 45 -7.77 -1.66 -9.84
N ALA A 46 -7.71 -1.37 -8.54
CA ALA A 46 -6.57 -1.71 -7.70
C ALA A 46 -6.42 -3.21 -7.49
N GLN A 47 -7.52 -3.95 -7.37
CA GLN A 47 -7.54 -5.42 -7.30
C GLN A 47 -7.18 -6.07 -8.64
N ALA A 48 -7.56 -5.45 -9.75
CA ALA A 48 -7.24 -5.91 -11.10
C ALA A 48 -5.76 -5.67 -11.47
N LYS A 49 -5.04 -4.80 -10.75
CA LYS A 49 -3.60 -4.63 -10.97
C LYS A 49 -2.88 -5.94 -10.60
N PRO A 50 -2.07 -6.51 -11.50
CA PRO A 50 -1.40 -7.77 -11.25
C PRO A 50 -0.47 -7.65 -10.04
N LYS A 51 -0.53 -8.65 -9.14
CA LYS A 51 0.29 -8.82 -7.93
C LYS A 51 1.80 -8.73 -8.17
N GLN A 52 2.25 -8.77 -9.42
CA GLN A 52 3.66 -8.63 -9.82
C GLN A 52 4.39 -7.43 -9.20
N GLN A 53 3.71 -6.29 -9.03
CA GLN A 53 4.35 -5.13 -8.38
C GLN A 53 4.55 -5.36 -6.88
N SER A 54 3.59 -6.03 -6.22
CA SER A 54 3.70 -6.46 -4.82
C SER A 54 4.81 -7.50 -4.65
N ASP A 55 4.92 -8.47 -5.55
CA ASP A 55 5.92 -9.54 -5.44
C ASP A 55 7.34 -9.00 -5.65
N LYS A 56 7.53 -8.08 -6.60
CA LYS A 56 8.79 -7.35 -6.76
C LYS A 56 9.10 -6.52 -5.51
N LEU A 57 8.11 -5.80 -4.95
CA LEU A 57 8.32 -4.99 -3.74
C LEU A 57 8.70 -5.87 -2.54
N LYS A 58 8.08 -7.05 -2.40
CA LYS A 58 8.42 -8.03 -1.35
C LYS A 58 9.82 -8.60 -1.54
N ALA A 59 10.20 -8.94 -2.76
CA ALA A 59 11.55 -9.42 -3.06
C ALA A 59 12.61 -8.36 -2.75
N THR A 60 12.36 -7.10 -3.14
CA THR A 60 13.25 -5.98 -2.82
C THR A 60 13.33 -5.73 -1.32
N LYS A 61 12.20 -5.79 -0.61
CA LYS A 61 12.18 -5.68 0.86
C LYS A 61 13.07 -6.76 1.50
N HIS A 62 12.93 -8.02 1.08
CA HIS A 62 13.72 -9.12 1.63
C HIS A 62 15.22 -8.94 1.39
N LEU A 63 15.61 -8.49 0.19
CA LEU A 63 17.01 -8.20 -0.13
C LEU A 63 17.58 -7.09 0.76
N LEU A 64 16.82 -6.02 0.98
CA LEU A 64 17.24 -4.93 1.86
C LEU A 64 17.38 -5.38 3.32
N GLU A 65 16.48 -6.24 3.81
CA GLU A 65 16.58 -6.82 5.16
C GLU A 65 17.83 -7.70 5.32
N GLN A 66 18.20 -8.46 4.27
CA GLN A 66 19.43 -9.25 4.27
C GLN A 66 20.68 -8.36 4.32
N HIS A 67 20.74 -7.33 3.47
CA HIS A 67 21.86 -6.39 3.46
C HIS A 67 22.01 -5.66 4.80
N LEU A 68 20.89 -5.25 5.41
CA LEU A 68 20.92 -4.61 6.73
C LEU A 68 21.57 -5.54 7.77
N LYS A 69 21.16 -6.81 7.79
CA LYS A 69 21.68 -7.81 8.72
C LYS A 69 23.19 -8.05 8.54
N GLU A 70 23.67 -8.08 7.30
CA GLU A 70 25.10 -8.22 6.99
C GLU A 70 25.91 -7.01 7.46
N ILE A 71 25.39 -5.79 7.25
CA ILE A 71 26.00 -4.56 7.73
C ILE A 71 26.06 -4.55 9.26
N GLU A 72 24.98 -4.92 9.94
CA GLU A 72 24.93 -5.01 11.41
C GLU A 72 25.95 -6.02 11.96
N GLN A 73 26.11 -7.17 11.31
CA GLN A 73 27.10 -8.18 11.71
C GLN A 73 28.53 -7.67 11.54
N THR A 74 28.80 -7.00 10.41
CA THR A 74 30.12 -6.41 10.13
C THR A 74 30.46 -5.32 11.13
N LEU A 75 29.50 -4.45 11.46
CA LEU A 75 29.66 -3.41 12.47
C LEU A 75 29.94 -4.01 13.86
N ARG A 76 29.24 -5.07 14.27
CA ARG A 76 29.54 -5.77 15.54
C ARG A 76 30.93 -6.39 15.54
N GLY A 77 31.36 -6.99 14.43
CA GLY A 77 32.71 -7.56 14.30
C GLY A 77 33.80 -6.49 14.46
N LEU A 78 33.57 -5.30 13.89
CA LEU A 78 34.48 -4.15 13.99
C LEU A 78 34.48 -3.49 15.38
N GLN A 79 33.37 -3.57 16.13
CA GLN A 79 33.28 -3.04 17.51
C GLN A 79 33.88 -3.98 18.56
N HIS A 80 34.21 -5.22 18.19
CA HIS A 80 34.78 -6.23 19.07
C HIS A 80 36.20 -6.66 18.66
N SER A 81 36.79 -5.96 17.68
CA SER A 81 38.20 -6.05 17.28
C SER A 81 38.98 -4.84 17.79
#